data_AF-A0A3B9I6I8-F1
#
_entry.id   AF-A0A3B9I6I8-F1
#
_cell.length_a   1.000
_cell.length_b   1.000
_cell.length_c   1.000
_cell.angle_alpha   90.00
_cell.angle_beta   90.00
_cell.angle_gamma   90.00
#
_symmetry.space_group_name_H-M   'P 1'
#
loop_
_entity.id
_entity.type
_entity.pdbx_description
1 polymer ?
#
loop_
_entity_poly.entity_id
_entity_poly.type
_entity_poly.pdbx_seq_one_letter_code
_entity_poly.pdbx_strand_id
1 'polypeptide(L)'
;QESHYPIRAAIADERSMYWVYQLSGIELMIDEMSASEAEEKPAAPTNKIVFMETAFTLLDALDYTYNDSIDRAVSVDSLLNRFNLSVNLNGVNIHAVDDFNKAEKSDIFKQGYIKYTGEDSPIFLAPGMPKGMQVKNILWIKNGDTIYFNEKTAFAKYQNTFAGLLDMYGIPLNELENLTGFNEANHYFLMASDGFTEAIDRETFLRGSLYMDEHGGYGISFEGMDGINPIKNIISIEISD
;
A
#
# COMPACT_ATOMS: atom_id res chain seq x y z
N GLN A 1 11.63 -26.45 -40.12
CA GLN A 1 12.43 -25.45 -39.40
C GLN A 1 11.45 -24.39 -38.91
N GLU A 2 10.94 -24.54 -37.68
CA GLU A 2 10.05 -23.57 -37.04
C GLU A 2 10.51 -23.48 -35.58
N SER A 3 11.42 -22.54 -35.28
CA SER A 3 12.16 -22.54 -34.00
C SER A 3 12.17 -21.19 -33.29
N HIS A 4 11.21 -20.30 -33.56
CA HIS A 4 11.26 -18.93 -33.04
C HIS A 4 9.91 -18.31 -32.64
N TYR A 5 8.87 -19.10 -32.39
CA TYR A 5 7.64 -18.54 -31.82
C TYR A 5 7.63 -18.66 -30.29
N PRO A 6 7.26 -17.60 -29.55
CA PRO A 6 7.12 -17.66 -28.10
C PRO A 6 6.07 -18.71 -27.73
N ILE A 7 6.38 -19.52 -26.72
CA ILE A 7 5.45 -20.53 -26.22
C ILE A 7 4.38 -19.81 -25.40
N ARG A 8 3.12 -20.06 -25.72
CA ARG A 8 1.99 -19.60 -24.91
C ARG A 8 1.83 -20.59 -23.77
N ALA A 9 2.23 -20.19 -22.57
CA ALA A 9 2.01 -20.96 -21.36
C ALA A 9 0.80 -20.38 -20.61
N ALA A 10 -0.14 -21.26 -20.26
CA ALA A 10 -1.25 -20.98 -19.37
C ALA A 10 -1.19 -21.98 -18.22
N ILE A 11 -1.29 -21.47 -16.99
CA ILE A 11 -1.43 -22.28 -15.78
C ILE A 11 -2.93 -22.35 -15.50
N ALA A 12 -3.46 -23.56 -15.29
CA ALA A 12 -4.87 -23.74 -14.96
C ALA A 12 -5.18 -22.96 -13.67
N ASP A 13 -6.34 -22.30 -13.63
CA ASP A 13 -6.82 -21.47 -12.50
C ASP A 13 -6.02 -20.18 -12.19
N GLU A 14 -4.96 -19.87 -12.94
CA GLU A 14 -4.31 -18.54 -12.93
C GLU A 14 -4.78 -17.67 -14.12
N ARG A 15 -5.22 -16.44 -13.84
CA ARG A 15 -5.60 -15.45 -14.88
C ARG A 15 -4.38 -14.73 -15.49
N SER A 16 -3.34 -15.47 -15.87
CA SER A 16 -2.12 -14.88 -16.46
C SER A 16 -1.65 -15.67 -17.68
N MET A 17 -1.52 -14.99 -18.82
CA MET A 17 -0.85 -15.53 -20.02
C MET A 17 0.59 -15.04 -20.06
N TYR A 18 1.54 -15.98 -20.03
CA TYR A 18 2.96 -15.65 -20.09
C TYR A 18 3.48 -15.75 -21.53
N TRP A 19 4.20 -14.71 -21.96
CA TRP A 19 4.92 -14.68 -23.23
C TRP A 19 6.42 -14.78 -22.93
N VAL A 20 6.96 -16.00 -22.99
CA VAL A 20 8.35 -16.26 -22.61
C VAL A 20 9.15 -16.80 -23.80
N TYR A 21 10.33 -16.23 -24.02
CA TYR A 21 11.31 -16.70 -24.98
C TYR A 21 12.30 -17.65 -24.30
N GLN A 22 12.64 -18.78 -24.95
CA GLN A 22 13.59 -19.78 -24.43
C GLN A 22 13.27 -20.29 -23.01
N LEU A 23 11.99 -20.55 -22.74
CA LEU A 23 11.54 -21.16 -21.49
C LEU A 23 12.20 -22.54 -21.30
N SER A 24 13.13 -22.64 -20.33
CA SER A 24 13.81 -23.90 -20.00
C SER A 24 13.02 -24.75 -19.00
N GLY A 25 12.09 -24.15 -18.26
CA GLY A 25 11.21 -24.82 -17.30
C GLY A 25 10.31 -23.81 -16.58
N ILE A 26 9.16 -24.28 -16.12
CA ILE A 26 8.31 -23.58 -15.16
C ILE A 26 8.42 -24.39 -13.88
N GLU A 27 8.93 -23.77 -12.82
CA GLU A 27 8.95 -24.35 -11.49
C GLU A 27 7.83 -23.70 -10.68
N LEU A 28 6.74 -24.45 -10.52
CA LEU A 28 5.69 -24.09 -9.57
C LEU A 28 6.20 -24.45 -8.18
N MET A 29 6.55 -23.45 -7.39
CA MET A 29 6.78 -23.66 -5.97
C MET A 29 5.42 -23.91 -5.33
N ILE A 30 5.01 -25.18 -5.31
CA ILE A 30 4.03 -25.64 -4.34
C ILE A 30 4.77 -25.56 -3.01
N ASP A 31 4.68 -24.41 -2.34
CA ASP A 31 4.90 -24.40 -0.91
C ASP A 31 4.00 -25.53 -0.36
N GLU A 32 4.50 -26.46 0.45
CA GLU A 32 3.69 -27.60 0.93
C GLU A 32 2.43 -27.15 1.72
N MET A 33 2.27 -25.84 1.89
CA MET A 33 1.08 -25.14 2.34
C MET A 33 -0.08 -25.06 1.33
N SER A 34 0.15 -25.12 0.02
CA SER A 34 -0.92 -24.88 -0.97
C SER A 34 -1.66 -26.14 -1.46
N ALA A 35 -1.30 -27.32 -0.93
CA ALA A 35 -2.00 -28.58 -1.25
C ALA A 35 -2.96 -29.08 -0.14
N SER A 36 -3.01 -28.41 1.02
CA SER A 36 -3.95 -28.76 2.09
C SER A 36 -4.81 -27.61 2.62
N GLU A 37 -4.62 -26.39 2.11
CA GLU A 37 -5.34 -25.21 2.59
C GLU A 37 -5.87 -24.39 1.39
N ALA A 38 -7.06 -24.78 0.92
CA ALA A 38 -8.02 -23.83 0.34
C ALA A 38 -8.73 -23.02 1.45
N GLU A 39 -8.10 -22.93 2.62
CA GLU A 39 -8.38 -21.98 3.67
C GLU A 39 -7.31 -20.90 3.54
N GLU A 40 -7.74 -19.69 3.20
CA GLU A 40 -6.92 -18.50 3.19
C GLU A 40 -6.12 -18.45 4.50
N LYS A 41 -4.83 -18.78 4.44
CA LYS A 41 -3.93 -18.58 5.58
C LYS A 41 -4.11 -17.13 6.02
N PRO A 42 -4.60 -16.85 7.25
CA PRO A 42 -5.01 -15.50 7.61
C PRO A 42 -3.81 -14.59 7.42
N ALA A 43 -4.01 -13.55 6.60
CA ALA A 43 -2.97 -12.55 6.38
C ALA A 43 -2.45 -12.11 7.76
N ALA A 44 -1.12 -12.05 7.92
CA ALA A 44 -0.53 -11.68 9.21
C ALA A 44 -1.23 -10.44 9.78
N PRO A 45 -1.55 -10.39 11.08
CA PRO A 45 -2.29 -9.29 11.69
C PRO A 45 -1.66 -7.93 11.31
N THR A 46 -2.45 -6.98 10.81
CA THR A 46 -1.95 -5.63 10.51
C THR A 46 -2.16 -4.75 11.75
N ASN A 47 -1.06 -4.27 12.33
CA ASN A 47 -1.07 -3.46 13.55
C ASN A 47 -0.66 -2.01 13.30
N LYS A 48 -0.10 -1.70 12.12
CA LYS A 48 0.31 -0.34 11.75
C LYS A 48 -0.09 0.01 10.33
N ILE A 49 -0.60 1.23 10.15
CA ILE A 49 -0.79 1.86 8.85
C ILE A 49 0.16 3.06 8.77
N VAL A 50 0.91 3.16 7.68
CA VAL A 50 1.74 4.31 7.30
C VAL A 50 1.14 4.94 6.06
N PHE A 51 0.88 6.24 6.12
CA PHE A 51 0.26 7.03 5.06
C PHE A 51 1.33 7.55 4.10
N MET A 52 1.26 7.11 2.85
CA MET A 52 2.32 7.28 1.86
C MET A 52 2.51 8.73 1.44
N GLU A 53 1.44 9.48 1.19
CA GLU A 53 1.55 10.84 0.67
C GLU A 53 2.30 11.73 1.67
N THR A 54 1.92 11.67 2.95
CA THR A 54 2.67 12.36 4.01
C THR A 54 4.07 11.78 4.18
N ALA A 55 4.23 10.46 4.19
CA ALA A 55 5.54 9.81 4.38
C ALA A 55 6.56 10.23 3.30
N PHE A 56 6.14 10.36 2.05
CA PHE A 56 7.03 10.76 0.95
C PHE A 56 7.56 12.19 1.11
N THR A 57 6.82 13.09 1.77
CA THR A 57 7.30 14.46 2.07
C THR A 57 8.44 14.48 3.08
N LEU A 58 8.60 13.41 3.86
CA LEU A 58 9.63 13.25 4.88
C LEU A 58 10.89 12.55 4.36
N LEU A 59 10.93 12.21 3.07
CA LEU A 59 12.00 11.46 2.43
C LEU A 59 12.67 12.27 1.34
N ASP A 60 13.95 11.98 1.11
CA ASP A 60 14.67 12.52 -0.04
C ASP A 60 14.15 11.85 -1.32
N ALA A 61 13.30 12.58 -2.03
CA ALA A 61 12.84 12.15 -3.34
C ALA A 61 13.87 12.47 -4.43
N LEU A 62 14.02 11.53 -5.36
CA LEU A 62 14.92 11.60 -6.50
C LEU A 62 14.14 11.76 -7.80
N ASP A 63 14.80 12.37 -8.78
CA ASP A 63 14.28 12.46 -10.14
C ASP A 63 14.45 11.10 -10.84
N TYR A 64 13.35 10.58 -11.37
CA TYR A 64 13.28 9.27 -11.99
C TYR A 64 12.70 9.39 -13.41
N THR A 65 13.48 9.04 -14.41
CA THR A 65 13.02 9.05 -15.81
C THR A 65 12.13 7.86 -16.10
N TYR A 66 10.87 8.11 -16.44
CA TYR A 66 9.87 7.09 -16.77
C TYR A 66 9.04 7.52 -17.99
N ASN A 67 9.08 6.73 -19.06
CA ASN A 67 8.38 6.99 -20.33
C ASN A 67 8.53 8.45 -20.81
N ASP A 68 9.78 8.91 -20.90
CA ASP A 68 10.15 10.27 -21.35
C ASP A 68 9.70 11.43 -20.43
N SER A 69 9.09 11.14 -19.29
CA SER A 69 8.84 12.08 -18.18
C SER A 69 9.93 11.97 -17.11
N ILE A 70 10.20 13.08 -16.42
CA ILE A 70 10.97 13.09 -15.17
C ILE A 70 9.97 13.17 -14.02
N ASP A 71 9.77 12.04 -13.34
CA ASP A 71 8.88 11.91 -12.21
C ASP A 71 9.70 11.86 -10.90
N ARG A 72 9.01 11.92 -9.75
CA ARG A 72 9.62 11.82 -8.42
C ARG A 72 9.43 10.41 -7.87
N ALA A 73 10.49 9.87 -7.28
CA ALA A 73 10.48 8.57 -6.63
C ALA A 73 11.17 8.62 -5.27
N VAL A 74 10.80 7.71 -4.37
CA VAL A 74 11.51 7.45 -3.12
C VAL A 74 12.07 6.03 -3.14
N SER A 75 13.23 5.80 -2.52
CA SER A 75 13.73 4.43 -2.35
C SER A 75 12.97 3.72 -1.23
N VAL A 76 12.67 2.44 -1.45
CA VAL A 76 12.01 1.61 -0.43
C VAL A 76 12.89 1.46 0.81
N ASP A 77 14.20 1.37 0.65
CA ASP A 77 15.14 1.32 1.77
C ASP A 77 15.05 2.56 2.66
N SER A 78 14.99 3.77 2.07
CA SER A 78 14.80 5.01 2.84
C SER A 78 13.45 5.05 3.56
N LEU A 79 12.39 4.58 2.90
CA LEU A 79 11.06 4.49 3.50
C LEU A 79 11.06 3.55 4.73
N LEU A 80 11.64 2.36 4.59
CA LEU A 80 11.77 1.38 5.68
C LEU A 80 12.60 1.95 6.83
N ASN A 81 13.76 2.53 6.54
CA ASN A 81 14.66 3.10 7.54
C ASN A 81 14.01 4.28 8.28
N ARG A 82 13.25 5.14 7.60
CA ARG A 82 12.59 6.31 8.21
C ARG A 82 11.62 5.93 9.32
N PHE A 83 10.94 4.80 9.17
CA PHE A 83 9.97 4.31 10.14
C PHE A 83 10.49 3.18 11.04
N ASN A 84 11.81 2.93 11.02
CA ASN A 84 12.47 1.84 11.76
C ASN A 84 11.85 0.46 11.47
N LEU A 85 11.41 0.24 10.23
CA LEU A 85 10.78 -0.98 9.78
C LEU A 85 11.80 -1.88 9.08
N SER A 86 11.71 -3.18 9.31
CA SER A 86 12.45 -4.18 8.54
C SER A 86 11.57 -4.75 7.43
N VAL A 87 12.18 -5.13 6.31
CA VAL A 87 11.44 -5.88 5.29
C VAL A 87 11.11 -7.27 5.83
N ASN A 88 9.88 -7.71 5.66
CA ASN A 88 9.43 -9.03 6.06
C ASN A 88 10.18 -10.08 5.23
N LEU A 89 10.67 -11.14 5.87
CA LEU A 89 11.46 -12.19 5.21
C LEU A 89 10.65 -13.04 4.21
N ASN A 90 9.33 -13.08 4.37
CA ASN A 90 8.41 -13.81 3.50
C ASN A 90 7.99 -12.98 2.26
N GLY A 91 8.56 -11.78 2.10
CA GLY A 91 8.20 -10.84 1.04
C GLY A 91 7.12 -9.84 1.46
N VAL A 92 6.62 -9.11 0.47
CA VAL A 92 5.56 -8.10 0.63
C VAL A 92 4.43 -8.36 -0.34
N ASN A 93 3.23 -7.88 -0.01
CA ASN A 93 2.09 -7.90 -0.90
C ASN A 93 1.76 -6.49 -1.35
N ILE A 94 1.62 -6.28 -2.66
CA ILE A 94 1.27 -5.00 -3.26
C ILE A 94 -0.13 -5.16 -3.86
N HIS A 95 -1.03 -4.25 -3.49
CA HIS A 95 -2.41 -4.20 -3.96
C HIS A 95 -2.66 -2.92 -4.73
N ALA A 96 -3.18 -3.04 -5.95
CA ALA A 96 -3.54 -1.93 -6.82
C ALA A 96 -5.06 -1.68 -6.81
N VAL A 97 -5.47 -0.51 -7.30
CA VAL A 97 -6.90 -0.13 -7.36
C VAL A 97 -7.78 -0.98 -8.24
N ASP A 98 -7.21 -1.69 -9.21
CA ASP A 98 -7.93 -2.63 -10.07
C ASP A 98 -8.06 -4.03 -9.43
N ASP A 99 -7.82 -4.10 -8.11
CA ASP A 99 -7.82 -5.30 -7.28
C ASP A 99 -6.71 -6.31 -7.67
N PHE A 100 -5.75 -5.88 -8.51
CA PHE A 100 -4.56 -6.66 -8.80
C PHE A 100 -3.68 -6.76 -7.56
N ASN A 101 -3.35 -8.01 -7.21
CA ASN A 101 -2.49 -8.37 -6.10
C ASN A 101 -1.20 -8.99 -6.63
N LYS A 102 -0.06 -8.57 -6.07
CA LYS A 102 1.23 -9.15 -6.38
C LYS A 102 2.07 -9.34 -5.12
N ALA A 103 2.56 -10.56 -4.91
CA ALA A 103 3.62 -10.82 -3.96
C ALA A 103 4.99 -10.46 -4.58
N GLU A 104 5.86 -9.84 -3.80
CA GLU A 104 7.22 -9.48 -4.20
C GLU A 104 8.25 -9.95 -3.17
N LYS A 105 9.40 -10.42 -3.64
CA LYS A 105 10.46 -10.92 -2.76
C LYS A 105 11.10 -9.77 -1.99
N SER A 106 11.47 -10.01 -0.74
CA SER A 106 12.03 -9.00 0.17
C SER A 106 13.25 -8.28 -0.41
N ASP A 107 14.16 -9.04 -1.02
CA ASP A 107 15.38 -8.48 -1.62
C ASP A 107 15.08 -7.58 -2.82
N ILE A 108 14.08 -7.93 -3.62
CA ILE A 108 13.64 -7.13 -4.78
C ILE A 108 12.91 -5.88 -4.27
N PHE A 109 12.02 -6.04 -3.29
CA PHE A 109 11.28 -4.95 -2.69
C PHE A 109 12.21 -3.90 -2.08
N LYS A 110 13.19 -4.34 -1.28
CA LYS A 110 14.16 -3.45 -0.61
C LYS A 110 15.01 -2.65 -1.59
N GLN A 111 15.35 -3.22 -2.74
CA GLN A 111 16.11 -2.54 -3.81
C GLN A 111 15.22 -1.66 -4.70
N GLY A 112 13.91 -1.71 -4.49
CA GLY A 112 12.94 -1.00 -5.30
C GLY A 112 12.78 0.47 -4.94
N TYR A 113 11.97 1.12 -5.77
CA TYR A 113 11.57 2.50 -5.64
C TYR A 113 10.05 2.59 -5.78
N ILE A 114 9.47 3.58 -5.13
CA ILE A 114 8.07 3.97 -5.33
C ILE A 114 8.07 5.31 -6.05
N LYS A 115 7.69 5.29 -7.33
CA LYS A 115 7.46 6.48 -8.13
C LYS A 115 6.08 7.01 -7.79
N TYR A 116 5.98 8.23 -7.26
CA TYR A 116 4.73 8.75 -6.68
C TYR A 116 4.15 9.95 -7.43
N THR A 117 4.79 10.39 -8.53
CA THR A 117 4.23 11.40 -9.45
C THR A 117 4.14 10.87 -10.88
N GLY A 118 3.42 11.61 -11.73
CA GLY A 118 3.23 11.27 -13.14
C GLY A 118 2.09 10.29 -13.37
N GLU A 119 2.00 9.77 -14.59
CA GLU A 119 0.97 8.80 -14.97
C GLU A 119 1.11 7.50 -14.18
N ASP A 120 -0.03 6.86 -13.89
CA ASP A 120 -0.15 5.58 -13.18
C ASP A 120 0.44 5.56 -11.75
N SER A 121 0.75 6.72 -11.18
CA SER A 121 1.33 6.82 -9.84
C SER A 121 0.33 6.45 -8.74
N PRO A 122 0.76 5.79 -7.65
CA PRO A 122 2.12 5.32 -7.41
C PRO A 122 2.46 4.01 -8.14
N ILE A 123 3.72 3.88 -8.57
CA ILE A 123 4.27 2.69 -9.22
C ILE A 123 5.41 2.11 -8.38
N PHE A 124 5.35 0.81 -8.10
CA PHE A 124 6.49 0.05 -7.59
C PHE A 124 7.33 -0.48 -8.75
N LEU A 125 8.63 -0.20 -8.69
CA LEU A 125 9.62 -0.60 -9.68
C LEU A 125 10.94 -0.96 -9.01
N ALA A 126 11.77 -1.76 -9.67
CA ALA A 126 13.12 -2.09 -9.21
C ALA A 126 14.11 -2.10 -10.38
N PRO A 127 15.43 -1.92 -10.13
CA PRO A 127 16.45 -2.04 -11.16
C PRO A 127 16.34 -3.40 -11.89
N GLY A 128 16.29 -3.36 -13.22
CA GLY A 128 16.14 -4.56 -14.05
C GLY A 128 14.74 -5.17 -14.09
N MET A 129 13.74 -4.60 -13.39
CA MET A 129 12.35 -5.05 -13.46
C MET A 129 11.73 -4.68 -14.82
N PRO A 130 11.25 -5.65 -15.62
CA PRO A 130 10.53 -5.38 -16.86
C PRO A 130 9.27 -4.55 -16.60
N LYS A 131 8.87 -3.70 -17.57
CA LYS A 131 7.66 -2.85 -17.44
C LYS A 131 6.40 -3.65 -17.09
N GLY A 132 6.26 -4.86 -17.63
CA GLY A 132 5.12 -5.74 -17.35
C GLY A 132 5.10 -6.33 -15.93
N MET A 133 6.17 -6.18 -15.14
CA MET A 133 6.25 -6.65 -13.75
C MET A 133 6.06 -5.53 -12.73
N GLN A 134 5.96 -4.28 -13.17
CA GLN A 134 5.71 -3.13 -12.31
C GLN A 134 4.26 -3.13 -11.86
N VAL A 135 4.03 -2.70 -10.62
CA VAL A 135 2.67 -2.56 -10.08
C VAL A 135 2.32 -1.08 -10.09
N LYS A 136 1.22 -0.74 -10.74
CA LYS A 136 0.75 0.64 -10.98
C LYS A 136 -0.46 0.95 -10.10
N ASN A 137 -0.75 2.23 -9.91
CA ASN A 137 -1.91 2.71 -9.16
C ASN A 137 -2.06 1.98 -7.81
N ILE A 138 -0.95 1.89 -7.07
CA ILE A 138 -0.90 1.13 -5.81
C ILE A 138 -1.83 1.78 -4.80
N LEU A 139 -2.73 0.97 -4.24
CA LEU A 139 -3.60 1.35 -3.15
C LEU A 139 -2.91 1.12 -1.80
N TRP A 140 -2.28 -0.05 -1.63
CA TRP A 140 -1.49 -0.32 -0.44
C TRP A 140 -0.38 -1.36 -0.68
N ILE A 141 0.61 -1.35 0.22
CA ILE A 141 1.68 -2.35 0.30
C ILE A 141 1.72 -2.91 1.72
N LYS A 142 1.58 -4.23 1.87
CA LYS A 142 1.70 -4.93 3.14
C LYS A 142 3.09 -5.52 3.31
N ASN A 143 3.77 -5.09 4.37
CA ASN A 143 5.09 -5.57 4.79
C ASN A 143 5.00 -6.06 6.24
N GLY A 144 4.78 -7.36 6.44
CA GLY A 144 4.53 -7.92 7.77
C GLY A 144 3.23 -7.41 8.37
N ASP A 145 3.31 -6.80 9.54
CA ASP A 145 2.20 -6.20 10.29
C ASP A 145 1.93 -4.73 9.92
N THR A 146 2.73 -4.17 9.00
CA THR A 146 2.62 -2.79 8.57
C THR A 146 2.05 -2.70 7.15
N ILE A 147 1.08 -1.81 6.97
CA ILE A 147 0.56 -1.42 5.67
C ILE A 147 1.02 -0.01 5.34
N TYR A 148 1.60 0.17 4.16
CA TYR A 148 1.74 1.48 3.55
C TYR A 148 0.51 1.73 2.70
N PHE A 149 -0.28 2.74 3.05
CA PHE A 149 -1.55 3.05 2.41
C PHE A 149 -1.40 4.32 1.57
N ASN A 150 -1.86 4.32 0.32
CA ASN A 150 -1.84 5.49 -0.54
C ASN A 150 -3.20 6.19 -0.56
N GLU A 151 -3.25 7.32 0.13
CA GLU A 151 -4.44 8.12 0.36
C GLU A 151 -4.97 8.68 -0.96
N LYS A 152 -4.09 9.26 -1.78
CA LYS A 152 -4.47 9.86 -3.07
C LYS A 152 -5.22 8.88 -3.97
N THR A 153 -4.67 7.68 -4.11
CA THR A 153 -5.25 6.59 -4.87
C THR A 153 -6.57 6.10 -4.26
N ALA A 154 -6.63 5.97 -2.93
CA ALA A 154 -7.84 5.59 -2.23
C ALA A 154 -8.98 6.61 -2.41
N PHE A 155 -8.69 7.91 -2.29
CA PHE A 155 -9.66 8.97 -2.53
C PHE A 155 -10.14 8.96 -3.98
N ALA A 156 -9.25 8.81 -4.95
CA ALA A 156 -9.64 8.71 -6.36
C ALA A 156 -10.64 7.57 -6.61
N LYS A 157 -10.46 6.41 -5.96
CA LYS A 157 -11.34 5.23 -6.08
C LYS A 157 -12.64 5.37 -5.27
N TYR A 158 -12.56 5.86 -4.03
CA TYR A 158 -13.61 5.67 -3.03
C TYR A 158 -14.29 6.96 -2.53
N GLN A 159 -13.80 8.16 -2.86
CA GLN A 159 -14.34 9.42 -2.33
C GLN A 159 -15.86 9.58 -2.55
N ASN A 160 -16.39 9.07 -3.67
CA ASN A 160 -17.82 9.14 -3.99
C ASN A 160 -18.63 8.02 -3.34
N THR A 161 -17.98 6.95 -2.90
CA THR A 161 -18.60 5.80 -2.22
C THR A 161 -18.81 6.10 -0.73
N PHE A 162 -17.88 6.82 -0.12
CA PHE A 162 -17.85 7.07 1.32
C PHE A 162 -18.18 8.52 1.72
N ALA A 163 -18.86 9.27 0.84
CA ALA A 163 -19.23 10.69 1.01
C ALA A 163 -20.25 10.98 2.15
N GLY A 164 -20.31 10.15 3.21
CA GLY A 164 -21.41 10.09 4.16
C GLY A 164 -21.15 10.63 5.58
N LEU A 165 -19.94 11.06 5.94
CA LEU A 165 -19.70 11.72 7.24
C LEU A 165 -19.36 13.20 7.05
N LEU A 166 -20.10 14.08 7.72
CA LEU A 166 -19.80 15.52 7.92
C LEU A 166 -19.86 16.46 6.69
N ASP A 167 -20.59 16.13 5.61
CA ASP A 167 -20.54 16.90 4.34
C ASP A 167 -19.10 17.06 3.77
N MET A 168 -18.16 16.23 4.26
CA MET A 168 -16.78 16.16 3.84
C MET A 168 -16.56 14.85 3.07
N TYR A 169 -15.89 14.94 1.92
CA TYR A 169 -15.43 13.76 1.20
C TYR A 169 -14.29 13.12 2.01
N GLY A 170 -14.53 11.94 2.59
CA GLY A 170 -13.56 11.24 3.42
C GLY A 170 -13.74 9.72 3.38
N ILE A 171 -12.74 9.00 3.90
CA ILE A 171 -12.77 7.55 4.07
C ILE A 171 -12.91 7.26 5.57
N PRO A 172 -14.05 6.73 6.03
CA PRO A 172 -14.24 6.33 7.42
C PRO A 172 -13.16 5.35 7.89
N LEU A 173 -12.69 5.50 9.12
CA LEU A 173 -11.59 4.65 9.62
C LEU A 173 -11.99 3.18 9.75
N ASN A 174 -13.25 2.87 10.00
CA ASN A 174 -13.74 1.48 9.96
C ASN A 174 -13.72 0.89 8.53
N GLU A 175 -13.91 1.70 7.49
CA GLU A 175 -13.73 1.25 6.11
C GLU A 175 -12.25 1.08 5.77
N LEU A 176 -11.39 1.94 6.31
CA LEU A 176 -9.93 1.75 6.23
C LEU A 176 -9.51 0.41 6.86
N GLU A 177 -10.09 0.03 8.00
CA GLU A 177 -9.88 -1.29 8.61
C GLU A 177 -10.23 -2.42 7.64
N ASN A 178 -11.43 -2.37 7.05
CA ASN A 178 -11.89 -3.38 6.09
C ASN A 178 -10.98 -3.46 4.85
N LEU A 179 -10.56 -2.32 4.31
CA LEU A 179 -9.73 -2.24 3.09
C LEU A 179 -8.31 -2.78 3.30
N THR A 180 -7.81 -2.72 4.53
CA THR A 180 -6.41 -3.03 4.85
C THR A 180 -6.27 -4.28 5.73
N GLY A 181 -7.36 -4.80 6.29
CA GLY A 181 -7.31 -5.82 7.33
C GLY A 181 -6.56 -5.34 8.57
N PHE A 182 -6.71 -4.05 8.91
CA PHE A 182 -6.20 -3.48 10.15
C PHE A 182 -6.95 -4.06 11.34
N ASN A 183 -6.21 -4.51 12.35
CA ASN A 183 -6.81 -5.17 13.49
C ASN A 183 -7.63 -4.21 14.34
N GLU A 184 -8.72 -4.73 14.87
CA GLU A 184 -9.48 -4.04 15.89
C GLU A 184 -8.70 -4.02 17.21
N ALA A 185 -8.69 -2.87 17.87
CA ALA A 185 -8.04 -2.68 19.16
C ALA A 185 -8.85 -1.76 20.08
N ASN A 186 -8.53 -1.77 21.36
CA ASN A 186 -9.14 -0.85 22.33
C ASN A 186 -8.60 0.57 22.20
N HIS A 187 -7.31 0.70 21.86
CA HIS A 187 -6.64 1.99 21.71
C HIS A 187 -5.80 2.05 20.45
N TYR A 188 -5.69 3.25 19.90
CA TYR A 188 -4.94 3.55 18.70
C TYR A 188 -4.06 4.78 18.96
N PHE A 189 -2.84 4.73 18.44
CA PHE A 189 -1.88 5.82 18.50
C PHE A 189 -1.72 6.43 17.11
N LEU A 190 -2.01 7.73 17.01
CA LEU A 190 -1.93 8.50 15.78
C LEU A 190 -0.71 9.42 15.85
N MET A 191 0.01 9.56 14.73
CA MET A 191 1.18 10.42 14.62
C MET A 191 1.11 11.28 13.36
N ALA A 192 1.35 12.58 13.50
CA ALA A 192 1.41 13.56 12.42
C ALA A 192 2.84 13.95 12.04
N SER A 193 3.00 14.65 10.91
CA SER A 193 4.30 15.05 10.36
C SER A 193 5.07 16.08 11.18
N ASP A 194 4.37 16.86 11.98
CA ASP A 194 4.95 17.85 12.91
C ASP A 194 5.37 17.25 14.26
N GLY A 195 5.19 15.93 14.43
CA GLY A 195 5.47 15.21 15.68
C GLY A 195 4.32 15.28 16.68
N PHE A 196 3.17 15.86 16.33
CA PHE A 196 1.95 15.73 17.14
C PHE A 196 1.52 14.27 17.19
N THR A 197 1.11 13.83 18.37
CA THR A 197 0.66 12.46 18.61
C THR A 197 -0.57 12.47 19.49
N GLU A 198 -1.53 11.60 19.19
CA GLU A 198 -2.77 11.48 19.94
C GLU A 198 -3.09 9.99 20.15
N ALA A 199 -3.48 9.62 21.37
CA ALA A 199 -4.01 8.30 21.66
C ALA A 199 -5.53 8.38 21.75
N ILE A 200 -6.23 7.53 21.00
CA ILE A 200 -7.69 7.50 20.95
C ILE A 200 -8.22 6.11 21.29
N ASP A 201 -9.43 6.03 21.83
CA ASP A 201 -10.11 4.76 22.07
C ASP A 201 -10.88 4.27 20.83
N ARG A 202 -11.39 3.04 20.90
CA ARG A 202 -12.21 2.43 19.84
C ARG A 202 -13.44 3.25 19.48
N GLU A 203 -14.13 3.81 20.46
CA GLU A 203 -15.33 4.62 20.21
C GLU A 203 -14.99 5.87 19.39
N THR A 204 -13.87 6.52 19.73
CA THR A 204 -13.32 7.67 19.02
C THR A 204 -12.88 7.29 17.61
N PHE A 205 -12.14 6.18 17.47
CA PHE A 205 -11.68 5.67 16.18
C PHE A 205 -12.84 5.42 15.21
N LEU A 206 -13.94 4.81 15.68
CA LEU A 206 -15.11 4.51 14.85
C LEU A 206 -15.88 5.75 14.36
N ARG A 207 -15.64 6.91 14.98
CA ARG A 207 -16.16 8.22 14.53
C ARG A 207 -15.15 9.00 13.69
N GLY A 208 -13.97 8.42 13.43
CA GLY A 208 -12.91 9.02 12.66
C GLY A 208 -13.09 8.83 11.16
N SER A 209 -12.66 9.82 10.39
CA SER A 209 -12.56 9.75 8.93
C SER A 209 -11.24 10.35 8.47
N LEU A 210 -10.56 9.64 7.57
CA LEU A 210 -9.48 10.18 6.76
C LEU A 210 -10.08 11.21 5.80
N TYR A 211 -9.56 12.44 5.76
CA TYR A 211 -10.01 13.51 4.89
C TYR A 211 -8.83 14.08 4.08
N MET A 212 -9.14 14.69 2.94
CA MET A 212 -8.21 15.50 2.17
C MET A 212 -8.42 16.97 2.52
N ASP A 213 -7.35 17.68 2.89
CA ASP A 213 -7.41 19.10 3.20
C ASP A 213 -7.45 19.99 1.95
N GLU A 214 -7.75 21.28 2.13
CA GLU A 214 -7.85 22.25 1.03
C GLU A 214 -6.53 22.52 0.29
N HIS A 215 -5.41 22.09 0.86
CA HIS A 215 -4.06 22.24 0.32
C HIS A 215 -3.52 20.93 -0.30
N GLY A 216 -4.33 19.87 -0.33
CA GLY A 216 -3.97 18.56 -0.89
C GLY A 216 -3.22 17.63 0.08
N GLY A 217 -3.11 17.99 1.36
CA GLY A 217 -2.65 17.11 2.43
C GLY A 217 -3.75 16.17 2.93
N TYR A 218 -3.38 15.19 3.75
CA TYR A 218 -4.31 14.22 4.33
C TYR A 218 -4.28 14.27 5.86
N GLY A 219 -5.44 14.09 6.47
CA GLY A 219 -5.60 14.14 7.92
C GLY A 219 -6.74 13.28 8.42
N ILE A 220 -6.91 13.22 9.74
CA ILE A 220 -8.00 12.49 10.40
C ILE A 220 -8.83 13.47 11.22
N SER A 221 -10.14 13.43 11.03
CA SER A 221 -11.12 14.22 11.80
C SER A 221 -12.12 13.29 12.48
N PHE A 222 -12.68 13.72 13.60
CA PHE A 222 -13.59 12.92 14.41
C PHE A 222 -14.96 13.62 14.53
N GLU A 223 -16.04 12.89 14.23
CA GLU A 223 -17.40 13.43 14.33
C GLU A 223 -17.87 13.55 15.78
N GLY A 224 -18.52 14.67 16.09
CA GLY A 224 -19.27 14.86 17.35
C GLY A 224 -18.41 14.93 18.60
N MET A 225 -17.12 15.19 18.47
CA MET A 225 -16.18 15.28 19.60
C MET A 225 -15.67 16.70 19.79
N ASP A 226 -16.39 17.45 20.62
CA ASP A 226 -15.94 18.75 21.12
C ASP A 226 -14.62 18.58 21.89
N GLY A 227 -13.51 19.06 21.33
CA GLY A 227 -12.20 19.07 21.99
C GLY A 227 -11.11 18.24 21.32
N ILE A 228 -11.44 17.36 20.36
CA ILE A 228 -10.41 16.68 19.55
C ILE A 228 -10.23 17.46 18.25
N ASN A 229 -9.06 18.07 18.11
CA ASN A 229 -8.72 18.78 16.88
C ASN A 229 -8.45 17.77 15.74
N PRO A 230 -8.83 18.10 14.49
CA PRO A 230 -8.40 17.32 13.34
C PRO A 230 -6.87 17.21 13.30
N ILE A 231 -6.39 15.99 13.11
CA ILE A 231 -4.97 15.68 12.99
C ILE A 231 -4.59 15.87 11.53
N LYS A 232 -3.82 16.91 11.22
CA LYS A 232 -3.35 17.21 9.85
C LYS A 232 -2.06 16.47 9.56
N ASN A 233 -1.80 16.22 8.28
CA ASN A 233 -0.57 15.56 7.80
C ASN A 233 -0.28 14.27 8.56
N ILE A 234 -1.28 13.38 8.60
CA ILE A 234 -1.18 12.11 9.32
C ILE A 234 -0.06 11.25 8.69
N ILE A 235 0.83 10.73 9.51
CA ILE A 235 1.87 9.76 9.12
C ILE A 235 1.38 8.34 9.37
N SER A 236 0.82 8.05 10.54
CA SER A 236 0.50 6.67 10.89
C SER A 236 -0.63 6.53 11.90
N ILE A 237 -1.28 5.37 11.85
CA ILE A 237 -2.11 4.81 12.92
C ILE A 237 -1.46 3.50 13.36
N GLU A 238 -1.32 3.30 14.66
CA GLU A 238 -0.76 2.08 15.23
C GLU A 238 -1.64 1.61 16.39
N ILE A 239 -1.78 0.29 16.55
CA ILE A 239 -2.48 -0.27 17.70
C ILE A 239 -1.65 -0.04 18.96
N SER A 240 -2.28 0.43 20.03
CA SER A 240 -1.68 0.50 21.36
C SER A 240 -2.40 -0.46 22.29
N ASP A 241 -1.61 -1.26 23.01
CA ASP A 241 -2.10 -2.06 24.15
C ASP A 241 -2.42 -1.18 25.37
#